data_AF-A0A969ZWC5-F1
#
_entry.id   AF-A0A969ZWC5-F1
#
_cell.length_a   1.000
_cell.length_b   1.000
_cell.length_c   1.000
_cell.angle_alpha   90.00
_cell.angle_beta   90.00
_cell.angle_gamma   90.00
#
_symmetry.space_group_name_H-M   'P 1'
#
loop_
_entity.id
_entity.type
_entity.pdbx_description
1 polymer ?
#
loop_
_entity_poly.entity_id
_entity_poly.type
_entity_poly.pdbx_seq_one_letter_code
_entity_poly.pdbx_strand_id
1 'polypeptide(L)'
;MRINHNIAALNTYRQLTGNTNNTSKSLEKLSSGLRINRAGDDAAGLAISEKMRSQIRGLDTAARNANDGISLIQTAEGALNETHSIL
;
A
#
# COMPACT_ATOMS: atom_id res chain seq x y z
N MET A 1 -6.92 53.27 -11.61
CA MET A 1 -6.59 51.96 -10.99
C MET A 1 -7.77 51.23 -10.33
N ARG A 2 -9.02 51.73 -10.33
CA ARG A 2 -10.18 50.99 -9.78
C ARG A 2 -10.92 50.10 -10.81
N ILE A 3 -10.72 50.32 -12.12
CA ILE A 3 -11.44 49.62 -13.19
C ILE A 3 -10.58 48.53 -13.85
N ASN A 4 -9.26 48.74 -14.02
CA ASN A 4 -8.40 47.78 -14.73
C ASN A 4 -7.95 46.57 -13.90
N HIS A 5 -7.89 46.68 -12.57
CA HIS A 5 -7.45 45.59 -11.70
C HIS A 5 -8.36 45.50 -10.49
N ASN A 6 -8.99 44.35 -10.30
CA ASN A 6 -9.79 44.05 -9.12
C ASN A 6 -8.99 43.13 -8.18
N ILE A 7 -8.19 43.74 -7.32
CA ILE A 7 -7.31 43.02 -6.39
C ILE A 7 -8.10 42.17 -5.38
N ALA A 8 -9.31 42.60 -4.99
CA ALA A 8 -10.20 41.83 -4.12
C ALA A 8 -10.72 40.56 -4.80
N ALA A 9 -11.15 40.66 -6.06
CA ALA A 9 -11.51 39.50 -6.86
C ALA A 9 -10.33 38.54 -7.09
N LEU A 10 -9.13 39.08 -7.36
CA LEU A 10 -7.92 38.25 -7.51
C LEU A 10 -7.49 37.56 -6.21
N ASN A 11 -7.69 38.19 -5.06
CA ASN A 11 -7.41 37.57 -3.76
C ASN A 11 -8.42 36.45 -3.44
N THR A 12 -9.71 36.73 -3.62
CA THR A 12 -10.77 35.72 -3.44
C THR A 12 -10.60 34.53 -4.39
N TYR A 13 -10.22 34.77 -5.65
CA TYR A 13 -9.90 33.70 -6.60
C TYR A 13 -8.70 32.83 -6.17
N ARG A 14 -7.63 33.44 -5.62
CA ARG A 14 -6.50 32.68 -5.06
C ARG A 14 -6.91 31.81 -3.88
N GLN A 15 -7.73 32.35 -2.97
CA GLN A 15 -8.24 31.58 -1.83
C GLN A 15 -9.18 30.46 -2.27
N LEU A 16 -10.06 30.72 -3.25
CA LEU A 16 -10.92 29.70 -3.84
C LEU A 16 -10.10 28.58 -4.47
N THR A 17 -9.08 28.92 -5.26
CA THR A 17 -8.18 27.93 -5.89
C THR A 17 -7.47 27.07 -4.85
N GLY A 18 -6.98 27.67 -3.76
CA GLY A 18 -6.40 26.95 -2.63
C GLY A 18 -7.39 25.97 -1.99
N ASN A 19 -8.62 26.41 -1.76
CA ASN A 19 -9.68 25.58 -1.18
C ASN A 19 -10.07 24.41 -2.11
N THR A 20 -10.27 24.67 -3.40
CA THR A 20 -10.58 23.65 -4.41
C THR A 20 -9.49 22.58 -4.48
N ASN A 21 -8.22 22.97 -4.41
CA ASN A 21 -7.10 22.02 -4.38
C ASN A 21 -7.12 21.16 -3.11
N ASN A 22 -7.41 21.74 -1.95
CA ASN A 22 -7.52 21.00 -0.69
C ASN A 22 -8.69 20.02 -0.70
N THR A 23 -9.88 20.44 -1.19
CA THR A 23 -11.03 19.55 -1.35
C THR A 23 -10.72 18.39 -2.30
N SER A 24 -10.03 18.67 -3.41
CA SER A 24 -9.64 17.64 -4.38
C SER A 24 -8.69 16.60 -3.75
N LYS A 25 -7.72 17.03 -2.93
CA LYS A 25 -6.85 16.12 -2.18
C LYS A 25 -7.60 15.29 -1.13
N SER A 26 -8.57 15.89 -0.44
CA SER A 26 -9.41 15.17 0.51
C SER A 26 -10.27 14.10 -0.18
N LEU A 27 -10.84 14.43 -1.34
CA LEU A 27 -11.57 13.47 -2.18
C LEU A 27 -10.67 12.34 -2.67
N GLU A 28 -9.42 12.62 -3.06
CA GLU A 28 -8.45 11.60 -3.47
C GLU A 28 -8.17 10.60 -2.32
N LYS A 29 -7.99 11.09 -1.10
CA LYS A 29 -7.79 10.24 0.11
C LYS A 29 -9.02 9.45 0.48
N LEU A 30 -10.21 10.06 0.34
CA LEU A 30 -11.47 9.36 0.60
C LEU A 30 -11.69 8.25 -0.44
N SER A 31 -11.43 8.53 -1.72
CA SER A 31 -11.65 7.57 -2.80
C SER A 31 -10.66 6.41 -2.78
N SER A 32 -9.41 6.63 -2.36
CA SER A 32 -8.41 5.56 -2.25
C SER A 32 -8.53 4.76 -0.95
N GLY A 33 -9.13 5.36 0.10
CA GLY A 33 -9.12 4.82 1.45
C GLY A 33 -7.74 4.85 2.12
N LEU A 34 -6.72 5.42 1.48
CA LEU A 34 -5.35 5.49 1.98
C LEU A 34 -5.04 6.91 2.47
N ARG A 35 -4.40 7.00 3.63
CA ARG A 35 -3.93 8.28 4.20
C ARG A 35 -2.82 8.92 3.36
N ILE A 36 -1.94 8.10 2.77
CA ILE A 36 -0.78 8.50 1.97
C ILE A 36 -0.99 7.95 0.55
N ASN A 37 -1.31 8.84 -0.39
CA ASN A 37 -1.52 8.47 -1.80
C ASN A 37 -0.30 8.78 -2.67
N ARG A 38 0.47 9.80 -2.29
CA ARG A 38 1.64 10.26 -3.05
C ARG A 38 2.84 10.44 -2.14
N ALA A 39 4.04 10.34 -2.71
CA ALA A 39 5.29 10.62 -1.98
C ALA A 39 5.35 12.06 -1.45
N GLY A 40 4.63 13.00 -2.09
CA GLY A 40 4.51 14.39 -1.62
C GLY A 40 3.63 14.56 -0.38
N ASP A 41 2.79 13.58 -0.01
CA ASP A 41 2.01 13.63 1.23
C ASP A 41 2.88 13.25 2.44
N ASP A 42 3.64 12.17 2.33
CA ASP A 42 4.53 11.64 3.37
C ASP A 42 5.52 10.64 2.74
N ALA A 43 6.70 11.12 2.32
CA ALA A 43 7.69 10.29 1.65
C ALA A 43 8.24 9.17 2.55
N ALA A 44 8.48 9.48 3.84
CA ALA A 44 8.98 8.52 4.81
C ALA A 44 7.92 7.46 5.14
N GLY A 45 6.69 7.88 5.39
CA GLY A 45 5.55 6.99 5.63
C GLY A 45 5.27 6.08 4.43
N LEU A 46 5.35 6.61 3.21
CA LEU A 46 5.21 5.80 1.99
C LEU A 46 6.32 4.75 1.90
N ALA A 47 7.59 5.13 2.10
CA ALA A 47 8.73 4.21 2.04
C ALA A 47 8.62 3.08 3.08
N ILE A 48 8.21 3.41 4.31
CA ILE A 48 7.98 2.41 5.37
C ILE A 48 6.81 1.50 4.99
N SER A 49 5.71 2.05 4.47
CA SER A 49 4.55 1.26 4.05
C SER A 49 4.89 0.25 2.94
N GLU A 50 5.72 0.65 1.97
CA GLU A 50 6.16 -0.24 0.89
C GLU A 50 7.17 -1.27 1.38
N LYS A 51 8.06 -0.91 2.32
CA LYS A 51 8.92 -1.87 3.01
C LYS A 51 8.09 -2.93 3.73
N MET A 52 7.07 -2.53 4.49
CA MET A 52 6.18 -3.47 5.18
C MET A 52 5.41 -4.33 4.20
N ARG A 53 4.88 -3.76 3.11
CA ARG A 53 4.18 -4.51 2.04
C ARG A 53 5.08 -5.58 1.43
N SER A 54 6.34 -5.24 1.17
CA SER A 54 7.35 -6.18 0.66
C SER A 54 7.63 -7.31 1.67
N GLN A 55 7.81 -6.96 2.95
CA GLN A 55 8.00 -7.95 4.02
C GLN A 55 6.81 -8.90 4.15
N ILE A 56 5.58 -8.39 4.12
CA ILE A 56 4.36 -9.21 4.19
C ILE A 56 4.31 -10.20 3.03
N ARG A 57 4.60 -9.75 1.79
CA ARG A 57 4.66 -10.64 0.62
C ARG A 57 5.76 -11.70 0.77
N GLY A 58 6.92 -11.31 1.29
CA GLY A 58 8.02 -12.24 1.57
C GLY A 58 7.63 -13.30 2.60
N LEU A 59 6.95 -12.91 3.67
CA LEU A 59 6.46 -13.81 4.72
C LEU A 59 5.37 -14.76 4.20
N ASP A 60 4.45 -14.28 3.35
CA ASP A 60 3.41 -15.12 2.73
C ASP A 60 4.03 -16.22 1.85
N THR A 61 5.03 -15.87 1.04
CA THR A 61 5.80 -16.87 0.28
C THR A 61 6.57 -17.82 1.18
N ALA A 62 7.21 -17.32 2.24
CA ALA A 62 7.93 -18.17 3.19
C ALA A 62 6.99 -19.17 3.88
N ALA A 63 5.78 -18.75 4.25
CA ALA A 63 4.76 -19.62 4.83
C ALA A 63 4.29 -20.70 3.84
N ARG A 64 4.09 -20.34 2.57
CA ARG A 64 3.79 -21.33 1.51
C ARG A 64 4.91 -22.34 1.34
N ASN A 65 6.15 -21.89 1.23
CA ASN A 65 7.31 -22.77 1.11
C ASN A 65 7.47 -23.70 2.31
N ALA A 66 7.15 -23.24 3.52
CA ALA A 66 7.16 -24.07 4.72
C ALA A 66 6.09 -25.17 4.65
N ASN A 67 4.88 -24.84 4.20
CA ASN A 67 3.82 -25.83 3.99
C ASN A 67 4.20 -26.85 2.91
N ASP A 68 4.80 -26.40 1.80
CA ASP A 68 5.27 -27.31 0.74
C ASP A 68 6.36 -28.26 1.28
N GLY A 69 7.26 -27.76 2.13
CA GLY A 69 8.26 -28.56 2.82
C GLY A 69 7.63 -29.60 3.76
N ILE A 70 6.58 -29.23 4.50
CA ILE A 70 5.81 -30.15 5.35
C ILE A 70 5.15 -31.24 4.48
N SER A 71 4.50 -30.87 3.38
CA SER A 71 3.86 -31.84 2.47
C SER A 71 4.88 -32.79 1.84
N LEU A 72 6.07 -32.30 1.50
CA LEU A 72 7.16 -33.15 1.00
C LEU A 72 7.61 -34.16 2.05
N ILE A 73 7.82 -33.71 3.29
CA ILE A 73 8.22 -34.58 4.40
C ILE A 73 7.14 -35.63 4.67
N GLN A 74 5.87 -35.24 4.73
CA GLN A 74 4.75 -36.18 4.91
C GLN A 74 4.67 -37.22 3.78
N THR A 75 4.94 -36.81 2.53
CA THR A 75 4.99 -37.74 1.40
C THR A 75 6.14 -38.73 1.55
N ALA A 76 7.31 -38.26 1.98
CA ALA A 76 8.47 -39.13 2.26
C ALA A 76 8.20 -40.09 3.44
N GLU A 77 7.61 -39.61 4.53
CA GLU A 77 7.21 -40.45 5.68
C GLU A 77 6.20 -41.52 5.28
N GLY A 78 5.20 -41.17 4.46
CA GLY A 78 4.24 -42.13 3.91
C GLY A 78 4.92 -43.22 3.08
N ALA A 79 5.85 -42.85 2.21
CA ALA A 79 6.62 -43.81 1.41
C ALA A 79 7.52 -44.71 2.30
N LEU A 80 8.16 -44.15 3.32
CA LEU A 80 8.99 -44.93 4.25
C LEU A 80 8.17 -45.92 5.08
N ASN A 81 6.95 -45.55 5.51
CA ASN A 81 6.05 -46.46 6.20
C ASN A 81 5.68 -47.68 5.34
N GLU A 82 5.47 -47.49 4.04
CA GLU A 82 5.24 -48.61 3.11
C GLU A 82 6.48 -49.53 3.04
N THR A 83 7.69 -48.96 2.94
CA THR A 83 8.92 -49.78 2.94
C THR A 83 9.10 -50.55 4.24
N HIS A 84 8.73 -49.97 5.37
CA HIS A 84 8.80 -50.63 6.67
C HIS A 84 7.78 -51.77 6.79
N SER A 85 6.61 -51.63 6.17
CA SER A 85 5.55 -52.65 6.18
C SER A 85 5.88 -53.88 5.31
N ILE A 86 6.82 -53.74 4.37
CA ILE A 86 7.28 -54.81 3.48
C ILE A 86 8.43 -55.63 4.10
N LEU A 87 9.18 -55.06 5.05
CA LEU A 87 10.27 -55.70 5.80
C LEU A 87 9.76 -56.60 6.93
#